data_AF-A0A258LJ33-F1
#
_entry.id   AF-A0A258LJ33-F1
#
_cell.length_a   1.000
_cell.length_b   1.000
_cell.length_c   1.000
_cell.angle_alpha   90.00
_cell.angle_beta   90.00
_cell.angle_gamma   90.00
#
_symmetry.space_group_name_H-M   'P 1'
#
loop_
_entity.id
_entity.type
_entity.pdbx_description
1 polymer ?
#
loop_
_entity_poly.entity_id
_entity_poly.type
_entity_poly.pdbx_seq_one_letter_code
_entity_poly.pdbx_strand_id
1 'polypeptide(L)'
;MSTLSVFLFSLVDFVGSFHPLLVHLPIGVLLLAALFQFLSQKEKYQSLASAVGISLFIGMLSAIASCISGYLLSGTGDYDEGLIFNHQWSGIALAIISIVAWYLNWKGKQITWITALMVFLIVLTGHFGGSITHGSDYLKRAFLAEASGQAEEKRKPIPNVQQAMAYQDVIKPILTSKCYKCHGPNKQKGKLRLDMPDFILKGGKGGKAIIAGNTDESELIKRILLSKESDDHMPPLEQPQLTKTELDLIHWWVSSGADFNKKVADLAQTEKIKPVLLSLQSEEKAEAALISDIPEKTVGQADAKIVQELLARGVAVIPVALNSNYLSVNFVALDSITAKDLQLLEQLSKQVIWLKIGDSNLDDNNLKSIVKLSSLTRLSIEKTAVSDAGIALLNGLPKL
;
A
#
# COMPACT_ATOMS: atom_id res chain seq x y z
N MET A 1 -19.25 6.44 37.91
CA MET A 1 -18.28 5.36 38.18
C MET A 1 -17.32 5.83 39.27
N SER A 2 -17.05 5.02 40.30
CA SER A 2 -16.08 5.37 41.35
C SER A 2 -14.65 5.32 40.79
N THR A 3 -13.72 6.09 41.36
CA THR A 3 -12.28 6.05 41.00
C THR A 3 -11.70 4.64 41.06
N LEU A 4 -12.15 3.85 42.03
CA LEU A 4 -11.78 2.44 42.17
C LEU A 4 -12.25 1.58 40.98
N SER A 5 -13.46 1.82 40.47
CA SER A 5 -13.96 1.10 39.29
C SER A 5 -13.16 1.43 38.03
N VAL A 6 -12.78 2.69 37.84
CA VAL A 6 -11.94 3.10 36.69
C VAL A 6 -10.56 2.45 36.75
N PHE A 7 -9.94 2.42 37.94
CA PHE A 7 -8.65 1.76 38.16
C PHE A 7 -8.70 0.24 37.93
N LEU A 8 -9.77 -0.41 38.35
CA LEU A 8 -9.98 -1.84 38.11
C LEU A 8 -10.13 -2.16 36.61
N PHE A 9 -10.89 -1.34 35.88
CA PHE A 9 -11.01 -1.49 34.42
C PHE A 9 -9.66 -1.26 33.72
N SER A 10 -8.90 -0.23 34.10
CA SER A 10 -7.59 0.03 33.48
C SER A 10 -6.57 -1.07 33.79
N LEU A 11 -6.63 -1.68 34.97
CA LEU A 11 -5.77 -2.81 35.32
C LEU A 11 -6.11 -4.07 34.50
N VAL A 12 -7.40 -4.34 34.28
CA VAL A 12 -7.86 -5.47 33.45
C VAL A 12 -7.38 -5.32 32.01
N ASP A 13 -7.54 -4.13 31.43
CA ASP A 13 -7.08 -3.84 30.07
C ASP A 13 -5.55 -3.95 29.97
N PHE A 14 -4.83 -3.43 30.97
CA PHE A 14 -3.38 -3.53 31.05
C PHE A 14 -2.92 -4.99 31.08
N VAL A 15 -3.48 -5.83 31.95
CA VAL A 15 -3.11 -7.26 32.03
C VAL A 15 -3.51 -8.01 30.76
N GLY A 16 -4.69 -7.73 30.19
CA GLY A 16 -5.14 -8.31 28.93
C GLY A 16 -4.21 -7.99 27.77
N SER A 17 -3.61 -6.80 27.73
CA SER A 17 -2.66 -6.39 26.68
C SER A 17 -1.40 -7.27 26.59
N PHE A 18 -1.06 -8.00 27.66
CA PHE A 18 0.05 -8.97 27.65
C PHE A 18 -0.30 -10.30 26.98
N HIS A 19 -1.57 -10.54 26.60
CA HIS A 19 -1.96 -11.81 25.98
C HIS A 19 -1.09 -12.19 24.77
N PRO A 20 -0.80 -11.30 23.79
CA PRO A 20 0.10 -11.63 22.67
C PRO A 20 1.51 -12.00 23.12
N LEU A 21 2.01 -11.44 24.22
CA LEU A 21 3.31 -11.84 24.78
C LEU A 21 3.24 -13.23 25.41
N LEU A 22 2.19 -13.48 26.21
CA LEU A 22 2.04 -14.73 26.95
C LEU A 22 1.80 -15.92 26.04
N VAL A 23 1.12 -15.76 24.89
CA VAL A 23 0.81 -16.88 23.98
C VAL A 23 2.02 -17.48 23.27
N HIS A 24 3.15 -16.76 23.15
CA HIS A 24 4.34 -17.30 22.51
C HIS A 24 5.06 -18.35 23.38
N LEU A 25 4.97 -18.21 24.70
CA LEU A 25 5.61 -19.11 25.65
C LEU A 25 5.01 -20.54 25.66
N PRO A 26 3.68 -20.77 25.73
CA PRO A 26 3.13 -22.12 25.67
C PRO A 26 3.35 -22.76 24.31
N ILE A 27 3.27 -22.00 23.21
CA ILE A 27 3.53 -22.51 21.85
C ILE A 27 4.96 -23.09 21.79
N GLY A 28 5.97 -22.29 22.15
CA GLY A 28 7.36 -22.73 22.09
C GLY A 28 7.68 -23.89 23.03
N VAL A 29 7.27 -23.78 24.30
CA VAL A 29 7.64 -24.76 25.33
C VAL A 29 6.91 -26.10 25.14
N LEU A 30 5.64 -26.10 24.71
CA LEU A 30 4.89 -27.34 24.46
C LEU A 30 5.35 -28.03 23.17
N LEU A 31 5.72 -27.28 22.12
CA LEU A 31 6.36 -27.86 20.93
C LEU A 31 7.73 -28.45 21.27
N LEU A 32 8.51 -27.79 22.14
CA LEU A 32 9.78 -28.32 22.64
C LEU A 32 9.58 -29.61 23.46
N ALA A 33 8.55 -29.66 24.31
CA ALA A 33 8.19 -30.87 25.04
C ALA A 33 7.86 -32.04 24.10
N ALA A 34 7.10 -31.77 23.04
CA ALA A 34 6.79 -32.76 22.01
C ALA A 34 8.05 -33.24 21.27
N LEU A 35 8.97 -32.32 20.94
CA LEU A 35 10.25 -32.64 20.31
C LEU A 35 11.12 -33.50 21.23
N PHE A 36 11.26 -33.14 22.50
CA PHE A 36 12.02 -33.93 23.48
C PHE A 36 11.44 -35.33 23.65
N GLN A 37 10.12 -35.46 23.72
CA GLN A 37 9.48 -36.77 23.81
C GLN A 37 9.72 -37.62 22.55
N PHE A 38 9.70 -37.01 21.37
CA PHE A 38 10.01 -37.71 20.12
C PHE A 38 11.47 -38.17 20.07
N LEU A 39 12.40 -37.27 20.42
CA LEU A 39 13.84 -37.58 20.41
C LEU A 39 14.23 -38.62 21.46
N SER A 40 13.62 -38.58 22.66
CA SER A 40 13.93 -39.50 23.75
C SER A 40 13.57 -40.96 23.46
N GLN A 41 12.86 -41.24 22.36
CA GLN A 41 12.62 -42.61 21.88
C GLN A 41 13.88 -43.25 21.29
N LYS A 42 14.87 -42.44 20.88
CA LYS A 42 16.17 -42.93 20.41
C LYS A 42 17.12 -43.06 21.58
N GLU A 43 17.81 -44.19 21.71
CA GLU A 43 18.76 -44.47 22.80
C GLU A 43 19.78 -43.33 22.99
N LYS A 44 20.29 -42.76 21.90
CA LYS A 44 21.23 -41.63 21.89
C LYS A 44 20.73 -40.40 22.67
N TYR A 45 19.42 -40.19 22.77
CA TYR A 45 18.80 -38.98 23.32
C TYR A 45 17.91 -39.26 24.53
N GLN A 46 18.04 -40.44 25.16
CA GLN A 46 17.19 -40.86 26.27
C GLN A 46 17.23 -39.89 27.47
N SER A 47 18.33 -39.16 27.66
CA SER A 47 18.47 -38.12 28.69
C SER A 47 17.45 -36.98 28.58
N LEU A 48 16.88 -36.74 27.39
CA LEU A 48 15.84 -35.73 27.17
C LEU A 48 14.50 -36.11 27.81
N ALA A 49 14.27 -37.38 28.16
CA ALA A 49 13.03 -37.82 28.80
C ALA A 49 12.75 -37.07 30.11
N SER A 50 13.81 -36.77 30.88
CA SER A 50 13.70 -36.00 32.13
C SER A 50 13.25 -34.55 31.89
N ALA A 51 13.55 -33.97 30.73
CA ALA A 51 13.16 -32.60 30.38
C ALA A 51 11.68 -32.51 29.96
N VAL A 52 11.09 -33.59 29.43
CA VAL A 52 9.69 -33.61 28.97
C VAL A 52 8.72 -33.15 30.06
N GLY A 53 8.85 -33.68 31.27
CA GLY A 53 7.94 -33.34 32.38
C GLY A 53 8.02 -31.88 32.80
N ILE A 54 9.24 -31.32 32.87
CA ILE A 54 9.48 -29.92 33.22
C ILE A 54 8.93 -29.01 32.12
N SER A 55 9.19 -29.33 30.85
CA SER A 55 8.66 -28.56 29.72
C SER A 55 7.13 -28.59 29.68
N LEU A 56 6.49 -29.75 29.88
CA LEU A 56 5.04 -29.84 29.95
C LEU A 56 4.47 -29.01 31.11
N PHE A 57 5.11 -29.01 32.27
CA PHE A 57 4.68 -28.22 33.43
C PHE A 57 4.72 -26.71 33.14
N ILE A 58 5.85 -26.22 32.63
CA ILE A 58 6.02 -24.79 32.29
C ILE A 58 5.03 -24.40 31.18
N GLY A 59 4.91 -25.22 30.15
CA GLY A 59 3.97 -24.99 29.06
C GLY A 59 2.51 -24.97 29.52
N MET A 60 2.14 -25.86 30.45
CA MET A 60 0.82 -25.89 31.08
C MET A 60 0.50 -24.59 31.84
N LEU A 61 1.39 -24.16 32.74
CA LEU A 61 1.19 -22.91 33.49
C LEU A 61 1.06 -21.71 32.55
N SER A 62 1.88 -21.68 31.51
CA SER A 62 1.87 -20.61 30.52
C SER A 62 0.61 -20.62 29.64
N ALA A 63 0.08 -21.80 29.29
CA ALA A 63 -1.18 -21.93 28.55
C ALA A 63 -2.37 -21.44 29.38
N ILE A 64 -2.40 -21.74 30.69
CA ILE A 64 -3.42 -21.22 31.62
C ILE A 64 -3.33 -19.70 31.72
N ALA A 65 -2.13 -19.15 31.93
CA ALA A 65 -1.92 -17.70 31.97
C ALA A 65 -2.34 -17.00 30.67
N SER A 66 -2.10 -17.65 29.53
CA SER A 66 -2.54 -17.17 28.20
C SER A 66 -4.07 -17.16 28.08
N CYS A 67 -4.76 -18.20 28.57
CA CYS A 67 -6.23 -18.23 28.57
C CYS A 67 -6.83 -17.13 29.45
N ILE A 68 -6.26 -16.91 30.64
CA ILE A 68 -6.72 -15.86 31.56
C ILE A 68 -6.54 -14.47 30.93
N SER A 69 -5.33 -14.15 30.46
CA SER A 69 -5.06 -12.86 29.81
C SER A 69 -5.89 -12.66 28.53
N GLY A 70 -6.14 -13.72 27.76
CA GLY A 70 -6.98 -13.67 26.56
C GLY A 70 -8.45 -13.41 26.87
N TYR A 71 -8.98 -14.01 27.94
CA TYR A 71 -10.34 -13.72 28.41
C TYR A 71 -10.48 -12.25 28.83
N LEU A 72 -9.50 -11.71 29.57
CA LEU A 72 -9.48 -10.30 29.94
C LEU A 72 -9.44 -9.38 28.71
N LEU A 73 -8.60 -9.70 27.71
CA LEU A 73 -8.51 -8.95 26.47
C LEU A 73 -9.80 -8.98 25.64
N SER A 74 -10.52 -10.12 25.62
CA SER A 74 -11.77 -10.27 24.88
C SER A 74 -12.87 -9.30 25.33
N GLY A 75 -12.83 -8.87 26.60
CA GLY A 75 -13.78 -7.93 27.19
C GLY A 75 -13.71 -6.50 26.62
N THR A 76 -12.66 -6.16 25.87
CA THR A 76 -12.51 -4.84 25.23
C THR A 76 -13.55 -4.58 24.12
N GLY A 77 -14.10 -5.66 23.51
CA GLY A 77 -15.09 -5.57 22.43
C GLY A 77 -14.54 -5.08 21.09
N ASP A 78 -13.22 -5.12 20.92
CA ASP A 78 -12.53 -4.65 19.71
C ASP A 78 -12.51 -5.66 18.55
N TYR A 79 -12.93 -6.91 18.79
CA TYR A 79 -12.83 -8.01 17.83
C TYR A 79 -14.20 -8.63 17.55
N ASP A 80 -14.31 -9.31 16.41
CA ASP A 80 -15.52 -10.04 16.04
C ASP A 80 -15.79 -11.24 16.98
N GLU A 81 -17.01 -11.34 17.50
CA GLU A 81 -17.40 -12.36 18.49
C GLU A 81 -17.27 -13.79 17.94
N GLY A 82 -17.56 -14.01 16.65
CA GLY A 82 -17.47 -15.32 16.02
C GLY A 82 -16.02 -15.77 15.85
N LEU A 83 -15.12 -14.85 15.49
CA LEU A 83 -13.69 -15.15 15.40
C LEU A 83 -13.06 -15.41 16.77
N ILE A 84 -13.45 -14.64 17.79
CA ILE A 84 -12.98 -14.86 19.17
C ILE A 84 -13.41 -16.23 19.67
N PHE A 85 -14.66 -16.64 19.42
CA PHE A 85 -15.20 -17.91 19.91
C PHE A 85 -14.32 -19.11 19.53
N ASN A 86 -13.96 -19.24 18.25
CA ASN A 86 -13.15 -20.38 17.77
C ASN A 86 -11.76 -20.40 18.39
N HIS A 87 -11.09 -19.25 18.47
CA HIS A 87 -9.75 -19.13 19.06
C HIS A 87 -9.77 -19.40 20.58
N GLN A 88 -10.76 -18.86 21.28
CA GLN A 88 -10.91 -19.01 22.73
C GLN A 88 -11.09 -20.48 23.11
N TRP A 89 -12.01 -21.19 22.45
CA TRP A 89 -12.28 -22.59 22.78
C TRP A 89 -11.14 -23.52 22.38
N SER A 90 -10.46 -23.26 21.26
CA SER A 90 -9.27 -24.05 20.91
C SER A 90 -8.12 -23.82 21.89
N GLY A 91 -7.93 -22.59 22.38
CA GLY A 91 -6.96 -22.26 23.44
C GLY A 91 -7.27 -22.94 24.77
N ILE A 92 -8.53 -22.94 25.20
CA ILE A 92 -8.97 -23.65 26.41
C ILE A 92 -8.76 -25.16 26.26
N ALA A 93 -9.09 -25.74 25.10
CA ALA A 93 -8.84 -27.14 24.82
C ALA A 93 -7.34 -27.48 24.89
N LEU A 94 -6.47 -26.63 24.34
CA LEU A 94 -5.02 -26.77 24.45
C LEU A 94 -4.55 -26.74 25.91
N ALA A 95 -5.06 -25.81 26.73
CA ALA A 95 -4.73 -25.75 28.15
C ALA A 95 -5.14 -27.04 28.89
N ILE A 96 -6.35 -27.54 28.67
CA ILE A 96 -6.82 -28.81 29.25
C ILE A 96 -5.93 -29.97 28.83
N ILE A 97 -5.63 -30.09 27.54
CA ILE A 97 -4.75 -31.16 27.02
C ILE A 97 -3.34 -31.06 27.61
N SER A 98 -2.80 -29.86 27.82
CA SER A 98 -1.48 -29.68 28.45
C SER A 98 -1.47 -30.13 29.92
N ILE A 99 -2.56 -29.90 30.66
CA ILE A 99 -2.72 -30.38 32.04
C ILE A 99 -2.76 -31.92 32.06
N VAL A 100 -3.54 -32.52 31.16
CA VAL A 100 -3.66 -33.98 31.03
C VAL A 100 -2.33 -34.61 30.65
N ALA A 101 -1.61 -34.02 29.67
CA ALA A 101 -0.30 -34.49 29.23
C ALA A 101 0.72 -34.47 30.38
N TRP A 102 0.81 -33.35 31.11
CA TRP A 102 1.69 -33.22 32.27
C TRP A 102 1.36 -34.24 33.36
N TYR A 103 0.08 -34.38 33.73
CA TYR A 103 -0.36 -35.30 34.76
C TYR A 103 -0.05 -36.76 34.43
N LEU A 104 -0.36 -37.20 33.21
CA LEU A 104 -0.10 -38.57 32.77
C LEU A 104 1.39 -38.86 32.64
N ASN A 105 2.18 -37.89 32.17
CA ASN A 105 3.64 -38.01 32.16
C ASN A 105 4.21 -38.15 33.57
N TRP A 106 3.71 -37.37 34.53
CA TRP A 106 4.11 -37.51 35.94
C TRP A 106 3.75 -38.89 36.51
N LYS A 107 2.62 -39.47 36.10
CA LYS A 107 2.24 -40.85 36.45
C LYS A 107 3.02 -41.93 35.69
N GLY A 108 3.99 -41.55 34.84
CA GLY A 108 4.78 -42.49 34.05
C GLY A 108 3.99 -43.21 32.94
N LYS A 109 2.85 -42.65 32.52
CA LYS A 109 2.02 -43.21 31.44
C LYS A 109 2.53 -42.74 30.08
N GLN A 110 2.31 -43.55 29.04
CA GLN A 110 2.60 -43.16 27.67
C GLN A 110 1.64 -42.06 27.22
N ILE A 111 2.18 -40.94 26.73
CA ILE A 111 1.42 -39.75 26.34
C ILE A 111 1.52 -39.41 24.84
N THR A 112 2.09 -40.28 23.99
CA THR A 112 2.38 -40.00 22.57
C THR A 112 1.19 -39.43 21.79
N TRP A 113 0.01 -40.05 21.91
CA TRP A 113 -1.20 -39.59 21.23
C TRP A 113 -1.72 -38.25 21.76
N ILE A 114 -1.58 -38.01 23.07
CA ILE A 114 -1.98 -36.75 23.71
C ILE A 114 -1.07 -35.62 23.23
N THR A 115 0.24 -35.88 23.13
CA THR A 115 1.20 -34.94 22.58
C THR A 115 0.92 -34.64 21.10
N ALA A 116 0.56 -35.64 20.30
CA ALA A 116 0.18 -35.42 18.90
C ALA A 116 -1.08 -34.53 18.79
N LEU A 117 -2.10 -34.79 19.63
CA LEU A 117 -3.29 -33.95 19.72
C LEU A 117 -2.95 -32.52 20.19
N MET A 118 -2.04 -32.38 21.16
CA MET A 118 -1.56 -31.09 21.65
C MET A 118 -0.90 -30.28 20.53
N VAL A 119 0.00 -30.89 19.74
CA VAL A 119 0.63 -30.24 18.59
C VAL A 119 -0.42 -29.81 17.55
N PHE A 120 -1.39 -30.67 17.25
CA PHE A 120 -2.50 -30.31 16.37
C PHE A 120 -3.29 -29.10 16.88
N LEU A 121 -3.61 -29.06 18.18
CA LEU A 121 -4.31 -27.94 18.81
C LEU A 121 -3.48 -26.65 18.82
N ILE A 122 -2.14 -26.73 18.94
CA ILE A 122 -1.24 -25.57 18.82
C ILE A 122 -1.36 -24.98 17.42
N VAL A 123 -1.30 -25.81 16.37
CA VAL A 123 -1.43 -25.36 14.98
C VAL A 123 -2.81 -24.74 14.74
N LEU A 124 -3.88 -25.41 15.19
CA LEU A 124 -5.25 -24.94 15.02
C LEU A 124 -5.50 -23.62 15.76
N THR A 125 -5.07 -23.52 17.02
CA THR A 125 -5.22 -22.30 17.83
C THR A 125 -4.39 -21.15 17.27
N GLY A 126 -3.17 -21.45 16.80
CA GLY A 126 -2.31 -20.47 16.13
C GLY A 126 -2.92 -19.94 14.83
N HIS A 127 -3.57 -20.79 14.03
CA HIS A 127 -4.29 -20.38 12.83
C HIS A 127 -5.45 -19.42 13.15
N PHE A 128 -6.27 -19.75 14.16
CA PHE A 128 -7.35 -18.86 14.59
C PHE A 128 -6.83 -17.54 15.19
N GLY A 129 -5.73 -17.59 15.95
CA GLY A 129 -5.06 -16.40 16.46
C GLY A 129 -4.56 -15.48 15.34
N GLY A 130 -3.91 -16.05 14.32
CA GLY A 130 -3.49 -15.33 13.12
C GLY A 130 -4.66 -14.77 12.32
N SER A 131 -5.80 -15.47 12.29
CA SER A 131 -7.01 -15.01 11.61
C SER A 131 -7.62 -13.77 12.29
N ILE A 132 -7.50 -13.65 13.61
CA ILE A 132 -7.94 -12.46 14.35
C ILE A 132 -7.06 -11.24 14.02
N THR A 133 -5.74 -11.43 13.94
CA THR A 133 -4.79 -10.32 13.76
C THR A 133 -4.57 -9.92 12.29
N HIS A 134 -4.63 -10.89 11.38
CA HIS A 134 -4.30 -10.70 9.97
C HIS A 134 -5.49 -10.96 9.03
N GLY A 135 -6.63 -11.40 9.55
CA GLY A 135 -7.84 -11.74 8.80
C GLY A 135 -7.84 -13.18 8.29
N SER A 136 -9.02 -13.77 8.13
CA SER A 136 -9.24 -15.20 7.82
C SER A 136 -8.48 -15.72 6.58
N ASP A 137 -8.31 -14.91 5.54
CA ASP A 137 -7.63 -15.31 4.30
C ASP A 137 -6.14 -14.93 4.25
N TYR A 138 -5.49 -14.64 5.38
CA TYR A 138 -4.09 -14.18 5.41
C TYR A 138 -3.10 -15.18 4.75
N LEU A 139 -3.26 -16.48 4.98
CA LEU A 139 -2.40 -17.51 4.38
C LEU A 139 -2.59 -17.61 2.87
N LYS A 140 -3.86 -17.54 2.41
CA LYS A 140 -4.16 -17.54 0.97
C LYS A 140 -3.59 -16.31 0.29
N ARG A 141 -3.75 -15.13 0.90
CA ARG A 141 -3.21 -13.87 0.36
C ARG A 141 -1.68 -13.90 0.29
N ALA A 142 -1.00 -14.39 1.33
CA ALA A 142 0.45 -14.54 1.31
C ALA A 142 0.92 -15.49 0.20
N PHE A 143 0.27 -16.65 0.07
CA PHE A 143 0.57 -17.61 -0.99
C PHE A 143 0.27 -17.06 -2.39
N LEU A 144 -0.87 -16.40 -2.58
CA LEU A 144 -1.26 -15.81 -3.86
C LEU A 144 -0.39 -14.61 -4.24
N ALA A 145 0.02 -13.78 -3.29
CA ALA A 145 0.93 -12.66 -3.53
C ALA A 145 2.29 -13.17 -4.02
N GLU A 146 2.83 -14.21 -3.38
CA GLU A 146 4.07 -14.87 -3.81
C GLU A 146 3.91 -15.51 -5.20
N ALA A 147 2.83 -16.26 -5.42
CA ALA A 147 2.58 -16.95 -6.69
C ALA A 147 2.30 -16.01 -7.87
N SER A 148 1.79 -14.80 -7.60
CA SER A 148 1.47 -13.80 -8.62
C SER A 148 2.57 -12.75 -8.82
N GLY A 149 3.62 -12.74 -7.98
CA GLY A 149 4.65 -11.71 -7.99
C GLY A 149 4.15 -10.29 -7.69
N GLN A 150 2.91 -10.14 -7.18
CA GLN A 150 2.32 -8.84 -6.87
C GLN A 150 2.56 -8.48 -5.40
N ALA A 151 3.66 -7.77 -5.16
CA ALA A 151 3.91 -7.07 -3.90
C ALA A 151 3.06 -5.79 -3.84
N GLU A 152 2.28 -5.65 -2.74
CA GLU A 152 1.31 -4.58 -2.43
C GLU A 152 0.36 -4.22 -3.57
N GLU A 153 -0.95 -4.28 -3.30
CA GLU A 153 -2.01 -3.89 -4.24
C GLU A 153 -1.92 -2.38 -4.54
N LYS A 154 -0.99 -1.98 -5.42
CA LYS A 154 -0.93 -0.64 -6.00
C LYS A 154 -2.28 -0.41 -6.65
N ARG A 155 -2.93 0.68 -6.26
CA ARG A 155 -4.25 1.09 -6.74
C ARG A 155 -4.30 0.92 -8.26
N LYS A 156 -5.26 0.13 -8.74
CA LYS A 156 -5.43 -0.09 -10.18
C LYS A 156 -5.56 1.27 -10.87
N PRO A 157 -4.81 1.54 -11.95
CA PRO A 157 -4.88 2.80 -12.65
C PRO A 157 -6.31 3.07 -13.10
N ILE A 158 -6.83 4.29 -12.92
CA ILE A 158 -8.18 4.64 -13.34
C ILE A 158 -8.11 5.20 -14.76
N PRO A 159 -8.65 4.54 -15.80
CA PRO A 159 -8.51 5.03 -17.18
C PRO A 159 -9.18 6.39 -17.42
N ASN A 160 -10.26 6.65 -16.68
CA ASN A 160 -10.95 7.93 -16.69
C ASN A 160 -11.56 8.23 -15.31
N VAL A 161 -10.90 9.11 -14.55
CA VAL A 161 -11.37 9.49 -13.20
C VAL A 161 -12.79 10.04 -13.20
N GLN A 162 -13.24 10.72 -14.26
CA GLN A 162 -14.56 11.32 -14.32
C GLN A 162 -15.68 10.27 -14.44
N GLN A 163 -15.38 9.12 -15.04
CA GLN A 163 -16.32 8.00 -15.15
C GLN A 163 -16.25 7.04 -13.96
N ALA A 164 -15.23 7.18 -13.11
CA ALA A 164 -15.02 6.34 -11.95
C ALA A 164 -16.06 6.62 -10.87
N MET A 165 -16.40 5.58 -10.11
CA MET A 165 -17.25 5.67 -8.94
C MET A 165 -16.46 6.34 -7.80
N ALA A 166 -16.98 7.46 -7.29
CA ALA A 166 -16.27 8.27 -6.30
C ALA A 166 -15.93 7.43 -5.05
N TYR A 167 -16.87 6.65 -4.53
CA TYR A 167 -16.56 5.78 -3.40
C TYR A 167 -15.73 4.55 -3.80
N GLN A 168 -16.25 3.71 -4.71
CA GLN A 168 -15.67 2.39 -4.98
C GLN A 168 -14.26 2.45 -5.58
N ASP A 169 -13.99 3.39 -6.48
CA ASP A 169 -12.72 3.44 -7.22
C ASP A 169 -11.73 4.47 -6.63
N VAL A 170 -12.24 5.45 -5.87
CA VAL A 170 -11.42 6.53 -5.30
C VAL A 170 -11.20 6.39 -3.80
N ILE A 171 -12.28 6.31 -3.01
CA ILE A 171 -12.17 6.32 -1.55
C ILE A 171 -11.90 4.93 -0.96
N LYS A 172 -12.59 3.89 -1.45
CA LYS A 172 -12.49 2.54 -0.90
C LYS A 172 -11.06 1.97 -0.91
N PRO A 173 -10.22 2.16 -1.94
CA PRO A 173 -8.83 1.71 -1.89
C PRO A 173 -8.03 2.35 -0.74
N ILE A 174 -8.29 3.63 -0.45
CA ILE A 174 -7.66 4.35 0.66
C ILE A 174 -8.11 3.73 1.99
N LEU A 175 -9.42 3.56 2.19
CA LEU A 175 -9.95 2.94 3.42
C LEU A 175 -9.46 1.50 3.60
N THR A 176 -9.34 0.74 2.51
CA THR A 176 -8.83 -0.63 2.51
C THR A 176 -7.38 -0.68 2.99
N SER A 177 -6.53 0.19 2.45
CA SER A 177 -5.10 0.24 2.79
C SER A 177 -4.85 0.79 4.20
N LYS A 178 -5.61 1.81 4.62
CA LYS A 178 -5.28 2.63 5.80
C LYS A 178 -6.17 2.37 7.02
N CYS A 179 -7.38 1.84 6.84
CA CYS A 179 -8.40 1.80 7.90
C CYS A 179 -8.88 0.39 8.27
N TYR A 180 -9.02 -0.54 7.30
CA TYR A 180 -9.70 -1.82 7.53
C TYR A 180 -9.01 -2.75 8.51
N LYS A 181 -7.69 -2.59 8.71
CA LYS A 181 -6.94 -3.39 9.69
C LYS A 181 -7.48 -3.23 11.12
N CYS A 182 -8.02 -2.05 11.45
CA CYS A 182 -8.56 -1.74 12.78
C CYS A 182 -10.07 -1.49 12.79
N HIS A 183 -10.65 -1.13 11.63
CA HIS A 183 -12.07 -0.81 11.47
C HIS A 183 -12.69 -1.64 10.33
N GLY A 184 -12.39 -2.93 10.29
CA GLY A 184 -12.87 -3.88 9.28
C GLY A 184 -13.55 -5.07 9.93
N PRO A 185 -13.85 -6.15 9.19
CA PRO A 185 -14.66 -7.25 9.72
C PRO A 185 -14.06 -7.93 10.95
N ASN A 186 -12.74 -8.12 10.95
CA ASN A 186 -12.07 -8.90 11.98
C ASN A 186 -11.81 -8.09 13.26
N LYS A 187 -11.52 -6.79 13.10
CA LYS A 187 -11.22 -5.85 14.18
C LYS A 187 -12.06 -4.59 14.01
N GLN A 188 -12.83 -4.27 15.03
CA GLN A 188 -13.85 -3.23 15.06
C GLN A 188 -13.54 -2.24 16.19
N LYS A 189 -12.33 -1.66 16.19
CA LYS A 189 -11.93 -0.71 17.23
C LYS A 189 -12.95 0.42 17.35
N GLY A 190 -13.34 0.72 18.59
CA GLY A 190 -14.38 1.71 18.86
C GLY A 190 -15.75 1.34 18.27
N LYS A 191 -16.02 0.05 18.03
CA LYS A 191 -17.23 -0.48 17.38
C LYS A 191 -17.49 0.09 15.97
N LEU A 192 -16.43 0.53 15.29
CA LEU A 192 -16.52 1.14 13.97
C LEU A 192 -16.08 0.16 12.88
N ARG A 193 -16.86 0.13 11.79
CA ARG A 193 -16.66 -0.68 10.59
C ARG A 193 -16.71 0.24 9.35
N LEU A 194 -15.64 0.23 8.55
CA LEU A 194 -15.46 1.10 7.37
C LEU A 194 -15.43 0.33 6.04
N ASP A 195 -15.62 -0.98 6.08
CA ASP A 195 -15.50 -1.88 4.93
C ASP A 195 -16.76 -2.02 4.07
N MET A 196 -17.92 -1.63 4.60
CA MET A 196 -19.16 -1.58 3.84
C MET A 196 -19.93 -0.26 4.08
N PRO A 197 -20.65 0.26 3.06
CA PRO A 197 -21.44 1.47 3.17
C PRO A 197 -22.40 1.51 4.38
N ASP A 198 -23.18 0.45 4.58
CA ASP A 198 -24.16 0.37 5.67
C ASP A 198 -23.51 0.52 7.05
N PHE A 199 -22.30 -0.04 7.21
CA PHE A 199 -21.54 0.07 8.44
C PHE A 199 -20.89 1.44 8.63
N ILE A 200 -20.39 2.06 7.55
CA ILE A 200 -19.88 3.44 7.58
C ILE A 200 -20.97 4.40 8.06
N LEU A 201 -22.20 4.24 7.53
CA LEU A 201 -23.35 5.06 7.88
C LEU A 201 -23.81 4.83 9.33
N LYS A 202 -23.71 3.60 9.83
CA LYS A 202 -24.02 3.26 11.23
C LYS A 202 -23.08 3.97 12.21
N GLY A 203 -21.80 4.12 11.85
CA GLY A 203 -20.79 4.73 12.72
C GLY A 203 -20.32 3.79 13.84
N GLY A 204 -19.72 4.37 14.89
CA GLY A 204 -19.12 3.63 16.00
C GLY A 204 -19.56 4.15 17.37
N LYS A 205 -18.79 3.82 18.41
CA LYS A 205 -19.00 4.26 19.80
C LYS A 205 -19.02 5.78 19.94
N GLY A 206 -18.29 6.50 19.08
CA GLY A 206 -18.28 7.97 19.00
C GLY A 206 -19.44 8.59 18.21
N GLY A 207 -20.41 7.79 17.75
CA GLY A 207 -21.49 8.25 16.89
C GLY A 207 -21.17 8.08 15.40
N LYS A 208 -21.76 8.94 14.57
CA LYS A 208 -21.59 8.89 13.11
C LYS A 208 -20.13 9.16 12.74
N ALA A 209 -19.52 8.24 12.00
CA ALA A 209 -18.16 8.43 11.49
C ALA A 209 -18.11 9.53 10.42
N ILE A 210 -19.16 9.59 9.59
CA ILE A 210 -19.29 10.54 8.49
C ILE A 210 -20.66 11.20 8.56
N ILE A 211 -20.66 12.52 8.42
CA ILE A 211 -21.85 13.35 8.25
C ILE A 211 -21.79 13.92 6.84
N ALA A 212 -22.69 13.46 5.98
CA ALA A 212 -22.75 13.86 4.57
C ALA A 212 -22.79 15.39 4.42
N GLY A 213 -21.82 15.95 3.70
CA GLY A 213 -21.72 17.39 3.45
C GLY A 213 -21.12 18.21 4.59
N ASN A 214 -20.80 17.60 5.75
CA ASN A 214 -20.23 18.29 6.90
C ASN A 214 -18.93 17.62 7.36
N THR A 215 -17.80 18.15 6.90
CA THR A 215 -16.47 17.67 7.27
C THR A 215 -16.12 17.98 8.71
N ASP A 216 -16.53 19.14 9.21
CA ASP A 216 -16.13 19.63 10.54
C ASP A 216 -16.78 18.84 11.67
N GLU A 217 -17.98 18.30 11.44
CA GLU A 217 -18.67 17.45 12.42
C GLU A 217 -18.40 15.95 12.22
N SER A 218 -17.83 15.55 11.08
CA SER A 218 -17.51 14.15 10.79
C SER A 218 -16.34 13.67 11.66
N GLU A 219 -16.61 12.70 12.55
CA GLU A 219 -15.60 12.16 13.46
C GLU A 219 -14.38 11.59 12.70
N LEU A 220 -14.60 10.94 11.55
CA LEU A 220 -13.52 10.44 10.71
C LEU A 220 -12.57 11.57 10.29
N ILE A 221 -13.09 12.72 9.88
CA ILE A 221 -12.29 13.86 9.43
C ILE A 221 -11.52 14.48 10.60
N LYS A 222 -12.16 14.63 11.76
CA LYS A 222 -11.49 15.13 12.97
C LYS A 222 -10.27 14.28 13.31
N ARG A 223 -10.43 12.96 13.32
CA ARG A 223 -9.39 11.99 13.71
C ARG A 223 -8.19 12.00 12.76
N ILE A 224 -8.41 12.11 11.46
CA ILE A 224 -7.33 12.11 10.46
C ILE A 224 -6.58 13.45 10.37
N LEU A 225 -7.15 14.51 10.93
CA LEU A 225 -6.55 15.86 10.99
C LEU A 225 -5.83 16.13 12.30
N LEU A 226 -5.94 15.25 13.30
CA LEU A 226 -5.22 15.41 14.56
C LEU A 226 -3.71 15.37 14.33
N SER A 227 -2.99 15.96 15.29
CA SER A 227 -1.54 15.84 15.33
C SER A 227 -1.14 14.38 15.49
N LYS A 228 -0.06 13.97 14.83
CA LYS A 228 0.46 12.60 14.89
C LYS A 228 0.77 12.13 16.31
N GLU A 229 1.06 13.06 17.21
CA GLU A 229 1.37 12.84 18.62
C GLU A 229 0.13 12.64 19.49
N SER A 230 -1.08 12.81 18.94
CA SER A 230 -2.33 12.58 19.66
C SER A 230 -2.68 11.09 19.68
N ASP A 231 -3.03 10.56 20.84
CA ASP A 231 -3.51 9.16 20.99
C ASP A 231 -4.79 8.88 20.19
N ASP A 232 -5.56 9.92 19.86
CA ASP A 232 -6.78 9.82 19.05
C ASP A 232 -6.53 9.95 17.54
N HIS A 233 -5.29 10.22 17.13
CA HIS A 233 -4.90 10.33 15.72
C HIS A 233 -5.10 9.01 14.97
N MET A 234 -5.63 9.10 13.75
CA MET A 234 -5.84 7.95 12.89
C MET A 234 -5.26 8.20 11.48
N PRO A 235 -4.58 7.21 10.88
CA PRO A 235 -4.20 5.91 11.43
C PRO A 235 -3.15 6.02 12.56
N PRO A 236 -3.04 5.05 13.48
CA PRO A 236 -1.98 5.02 14.48
C PRO A 236 -0.58 5.09 13.85
N LEU A 237 0.40 5.64 14.56
CA LEU A 237 1.72 5.95 14.00
C LEU A 237 2.45 4.74 13.40
N GLU A 238 2.22 3.55 13.94
CA GLU A 238 2.82 2.31 13.48
C GLU A 238 2.12 1.74 12.23
N GLN A 239 1.09 2.42 11.73
CA GLN A 239 0.37 2.06 10.51
C GLN A 239 0.66 3.04 9.37
N PRO A 240 0.53 2.60 8.10
CA PRO A 240 0.69 3.48 6.95
C PRO A 240 -0.20 4.71 7.07
N GLN A 241 0.42 5.89 7.05
CA GLN A 241 -0.27 7.17 7.18
C GLN A 241 -0.94 7.58 5.87
N LEU A 242 -1.93 8.47 5.98
CA LEU A 242 -2.54 9.14 4.83
C LEU A 242 -1.56 10.14 4.23
N THR A 243 -1.45 10.13 2.91
CA THR A 243 -0.80 11.20 2.15
C THR A 243 -1.73 12.42 2.07
N LYS A 244 -1.15 13.57 1.72
CA LYS A 244 -1.94 14.80 1.51
C LYS A 244 -3.03 14.60 0.44
N THR A 245 -2.69 13.92 -0.66
CA THR A 245 -3.62 13.56 -1.73
C THR A 245 -4.78 12.70 -1.22
N GLU A 246 -4.49 11.65 -0.45
CA GLU A 246 -5.54 10.77 0.10
C GLU A 246 -6.46 11.51 1.08
N LEU A 247 -5.89 12.40 1.91
CA LEU A 247 -6.65 13.24 2.82
C LEU A 247 -7.57 14.21 2.07
N ASP A 248 -7.04 14.89 1.04
CA ASP A 248 -7.81 15.82 0.19
C ASP A 248 -8.97 15.09 -0.51
N LEU A 249 -8.76 13.84 -0.97
CA LEU A 249 -9.81 13.01 -1.59
C LEU A 249 -10.92 12.62 -0.60
N ILE A 250 -10.55 12.16 0.61
CA ILE A 250 -11.53 11.84 1.66
C ILE A 250 -12.33 13.09 2.03
N HIS A 251 -11.65 14.21 2.26
CA HIS A 251 -12.31 15.47 2.59
C HIS A 251 -13.28 15.91 1.50
N TRP A 252 -12.85 15.85 0.23
CA TRP A 252 -13.71 16.17 -0.92
C TRP A 252 -14.94 15.27 -1.02
N TRP A 253 -14.79 13.97 -0.84
CA TRP A 253 -15.92 13.04 -0.93
C TRP A 253 -16.94 13.29 0.19
N VAL A 254 -16.47 13.53 1.42
CA VAL A 254 -17.35 13.87 2.55
C VAL A 254 -18.06 15.20 2.32
N SER A 255 -17.34 16.23 1.89
CA SER A 255 -17.94 17.55 1.61
C SER A 255 -18.92 17.50 0.42
N SER A 256 -18.74 16.55 -0.51
CA SER A 256 -19.63 16.33 -1.65
C SER A 256 -20.86 15.46 -1.32
N GLY A 257 -21.09 15.16 -0.04
CA GLY A 257 -22.26 14.43 0.44
C GLY A 257 -22.01 12.95 0.76
N ALA A 258 -20.77 12.47 0.68
CA ALA A 258 -20.39 11.09 1.01
C ALA A 258 -21.23 10.00 0.29
N ASP A 259 -21.58 10.24 -0.97
CA ASP A 259 -22.42 9.33 -1.76
C ASP A 259 -21.62 8.11 -2.24
N PHE A 260 -22.20 6.91 -2.05
CA PHE A 260 -21.58 5.64 -2.41
C PHE A 260 -21.77 5.26 -3.88
N ASN A 261 -22.73 5.87 -4.58
CA ASN A 261 -23.22 5.47 -5.90
C ASN A 261 -23.01 6.53 -7.00
N LYS A 262 -22.43 7.69 -6.67
CA LYS A 262 -22.14 8.73 -7.67
C LYS A 262 -20.79 8.57 -8.34
N LYS A 263 -20.71 8.98 -9.60
CA LYS A 263 -19.44 9.13 -10.31
C LYS A 263 -18.77 10.44 -9.90
N VAL A 264 -17.46 10.53 -10.11
CA VAL A 264 -16.69 11.75 -9.87
C VAL A 264 -17.24 12.94 -10.67
N ALA A 265 -17.69 12.72 -11.91
CA ALA A 265 -18.29 13.77 -12.74
C ALA A 265 -19.60 14.34 -12.17
N ASP A 266 -20.32 13.58 -11.35
CA ASP A 266 -21.61 13.98 -10.78
C ASP A 266 -21.47 14.74 -9.45
N LEU A 267 -20.24 14.91 -8.97
CA LEU A 267 -19.90 15.59 -7.73
C LEU A 267 -19.21 16.92 -8.02
N ALA A 268 -19.40 17.90 -7.13
CA ALA A 268 -18.77 19.20 -7.25
C ALA A 268 -17.24 19.09 -7.13
N GLN A 269 -16.51 19.64 -8.10
CA GLN A 269 -15.05 19.62 -8.14
C GLN A 269 -14.48 21.03 -7.97
N THR A 270 -13.89 21.30 -6.82
CA THR A 270 -13.18 22.57 -6.57
C THR A 270 -11.87 22.64 -7.35
N GLU A 271 -11.35 23.85 -7.59
CA GLU A 271 -10.06 24.03 -8.26
C GLU A 271 -8.91 23.29 -7.54
N LYS A 272 -9.01 23.11 -6.22
CA LYS A 272 -8.03 22.38 -5.43
C LYS A 272 -8.03 20.87 -5.72
N ILE A 273 -9.20 20.26 -5.92
CA ILE A 273 -9.30 18.80 -6.05
C ILE A 273 -9.15 18.30 -7.50
N LYS A 274 -9.46 19.15 -8.50
CA LYS A 274 -9.30 18.81 -9.92
C LYS A 274 -7.93 18.21 -10.27
N PRO A 275 -6.77 18.83 -9.93
CA PRO A 275 -5.47 18.24 -10.24
C PRO A 275 -5.23 16.93 -9.49
N VAL A 276 -5.76 16.80 -8.26
CA VAL A 276 -5.65 15.58 -7.44
C VAL A 276 -6.44 14.42 -8.04
N LEU A 277 -7.64 14.68 -8.58
CA LEU A 277 -8.43 13.66 -9.28
C LEU A 277 -7.78 13.27 -10.61
N LEU A 278 -7.26 14.24 -11.36
CA LEU A 278 -6.55 13.98 -12.61
C LEU A 278 -5.29 13.15 -12.40
N SER A 279 -4.55 13.34 -11.29
CA SER A 279 -3.38 12.50 -10.98
C SER A 279 -3.73 11.04 -10.66
N LEU A 280 -5.02 10.70 -10.49
CA LEU A 280 -5.47 9.32 -10.32
C LEU A 280 -5.71 8.62 -11.67
N GLN A 281 -5.74 9.39 -12.76
CA GLN A 281 -5.85 8.81 -14.09
C GLN A 281 -4.57 8.05 -14.43
N SER A 282 -4.73 6.88 -15.05
CA SER A 282 -3.60 6.05 -15.49
C SER A 282 -2.61 6.83 -16.33
N GLU A 283 -1.31 6.58 -16.12
CA GLU A 283 -0.18 7.23 -16.80
C GLU A 283 -0.28 7.17 -18.35
N GLU A 284 -1.05 6.22 -18.91
CA GLU A 284 -1.39 6.16 -20.34
C GLU A 284 -2.03 7.45 -20.91
N LYS A 285 -2.72 8.27 -20.10
CA LYS A 285 -3.31 9.54 -20.56
C LYS A 285 -2.44 10.77 -20.34
N ALA A 286 -1.39 10.67 -19.53
CA ALA A 286 -0.32 11.67 -19.55
C ALA A 286 0.39 11.65 -20.92
N GLU A 287 0.48 10.46 -21.55
CA GLU A 287 0.98 10.29 -22.91
C GLU A 287 -0.02 10.81 -23.96
N ALA A 288 -1.33 10.64 -23.77
CA ALA A 288 -2.35 11.23 -24.66
C ALA A 288 -2.40 12.77 -24.61
N ALA A 289 -2.06 13.39 -23.48
CA ALA A 289 -1.89 14.84 -23.40
C ALA A 289 -0.62 15.32 -24.13
N LEU A 290 0.40 14.46 -24.27
CA LEU A 290 1.59 14.72 -25.09
C LEU A 290 1.30 14.60 -26.60
N ILE A 291 0.24 13.89 -27.02
CA ILE A 291 -0.12 13.66 -28.44
C ILE A 291 -0.77 14.88 -29.12
N SER A 292 -1.26 15.87 -28.37
CA SER A 292 -1.86 17.09 -28.96
C SER A 292 -0.89 17.94 -29.81
N ASP A 293 0.43 17.74 -29.66
CA ASP A 293 1.48 18.49 -30.38
C ASP A 293 2.13 17.70 -31.53
N ILE A 294 1.59 16.53 -31.88
CA ILE A 294 2.06 15.74 -33.03
C ILE A 294 1.21 16.13 -34.25
N PRO A 295 1.82 16.62 -35.35
CA PRO A 295 1.05 17.00 -36.53
C PRO A 295 0.27 15.80 -37.12
N GLU A 296 -0.99 16.00 -37.50
CA GLU A 296 -1.84 14.94 -38.08
C GLU A 296 -1.32 14.42 -39.44
N LYS A 297 -0.49 15.21 -40.13
CA LYS A 297 0.05 14.87 -41.44
C LYS A 297 1.22 13.90 -41.31
N THR A 298 1.16 12.75 -41.97
CA THR A 298 2.27 11.78 -41.96
C THR A 298 3.50 12.28 -42.73
N VAL A 299 4.69 11.93 -42.25
CA VAL A 299 5.98 12.18 -42.93
C VAL A 299 6.63 10.86 -43.35
N GLY A 300 7.54 10.93 -44.34
CA GLY A 300 8.34 9.77 -44.74
C GLY A 300 9.34 9.37 -43.66
N GLN A 301 9.75 8.10 -43.66
CA GLN A 301 10.75 7.58 -42.73
C GLN A 301 12.07 8.39 -42.83
N ALA A 302 12.71 8.65 -41.70
CA ALA A 302 14.02 9.28 -41.66
C ALA A 302 15.08 8.38 -42.31
N ASP A 303 16.11 8.99 -42.91
CA ASP A 303 17.25 8.24 -43.45
C ASP A 303 17.96 7.49 -42.32
N ALA A 304 17.98 6.16 -42.42
CA ALA A 304 18.55 5.29 -41.40
C ALA A 304 20.04 5.56 -41.15
N LYS A 305 20.79 6.02 -42.15
CA LYS A 305 22.22 6.35 -41.98
C LYS A 305 22.39 7.59 -41.09
N ILE A 306 21.57 8.61 -41.30
CA ILE A 306 21.60 9.85 -40.51
C ILE A 306 21.22 9.56 -39.05
N VAL A 307 20.19 8.74 -38.84
CA VAL A 307 19.76 8.32 -37.50
C VAL A 307 20.88 7.53 -36.80
N GLN A 308 21.53 6.60 -37.50
CA GLN A 308 22.65 5.84 -36.94
C GLN A 308 23.86 6.72 -36.60
N GLU A 309 24.18 7.74 -37.41
CA GLU A 309 25.26 8.68 -37.12
C GLU A 309 24.98 9.50 -35.84
N LEU A 310 23.73 9.94 -35.64
CA LEU A 310 23.32 10.64 -34.42
C LEU A 310 23.37 9.72 -33.19
N LEU A 311 22.88 8.48 -33.30
CA LEU A 311 22.94 7.49 -32.23
C LEU A 311 24.38 7.13 -31.86
N ALA A 312 25.28 6.98 -32.85
CA ALA A 312 26.70 6.69 -32.61
C ALA A 312 27.42 7.83 -31.88
N ARG A 313 26.92 9.05 -32.02
CA ARG A 313 27.36 10.23 -31.27
C ARG A 313 26.82 10.29 -29.85
N GLY A 314 25.90 9.41 -29.45
CA GLY A 314 25.23 9.45 -28.15
C GLY A 314 23.96 10.33 -28.12
N VAL A 315 23.49 10.79 -29.29
CA VAL A 315 22.22 11.52 -29.40
C VAL A 315 21.07 10.52 -29.38
N ALA A 316 20.11 10.69 -28.48
CA ALA A 316 18.93 9.85 -28.46
C ALA A 316 17.95 10.29 -29.55
N VAL A 317 17.62 9.39 -30.47
CA VAL A 317 16.66 9.61 -31.56
C VAL A 317 15.57 8.56 -31.45
N ILE A 318 14.36 8.96 -31.06
CA ILE A 318 13.24 8.05 -30.83
C ILE A 318 11.97 8.51 -31.57
N PRO A 319 11.14 7.59 -32.08
CA PRO A 319 9.80 7.94 -32.57
C PRO A 319 8.96 8.57 -31.47
N VAL A 320 8.17 9.59 -31.79
CA VAL A 320 7.29 10.27 -30.82
C VAL A 320 6.04 9.48 -30.45
N ALA A 321 5.68 8.48 -31.26
CA ALA A 321 4.55 7.59 -31.01
C ALA A 321 4.74 6.26 -31.76
N LEU A 322 4.06 5.21 -31.29
CA LEU A 322 4.01 3.92 -31.96
C LEU A 322 3.41 4.08 -33.37
N ASN A 323 4.17 3.73 -34.41
CA ASN A 323 3.84 3.92 -35.84
C ASN A 323 3.92 5.37 -36.38
N SER A 324 4.59 6.28 -35.69
CA SER A 324 4.90 7.61 -36.22
C SER A 324 6.32 7.70 -36.79
N ASN A 325 6.46 8.34 -37.95
CA ASN A 325 7.77 8.70 -38.52
C ASN A 325 8.31 10.03 -37.97
N TYR A 326 7.57 10.69 -37.08
CA TYR A 326 8.05 11.85 -36.35
C TYR A 326 8.99 11.44 -35.22
N LEU A 327 10.01 12.26 -34.99
CA LEU A 327 11.13 11.97 -34.11
C LEU A 327 11.24 13.01 -33.00
N SER A 328 11.54 12.51 -31.80
CA SER A 328 12.10 13.26 -30.69
C SER A 328 13.60 13.05 -30.70
N VAL A 329 14.35 14.15 -30.75
CA VAL A 329 15.83 14.14 -30.73
C VAL A 329 16.33 14.83 -29.48
N ASN A 330 17.21 14.16 -28.74
CA ASN A 330 17.68 14.60 -27.45
C ASN A 330 19.20 14.50 -27.32
N PHE A 331 19.84 15.64 -27.03
CA PHE A 331 21.27 15.82 -26.88
C PHE A 331 21.76 15.80 -25.42
N VAL A 332 20.90 15.49 -24.44
CA VAL A 332 21.22 15.55 -22.99
C VAL A 332 22.45 14.72 -22.57
N ALA A 333 22.84 13.71 -23.35
CA ALA A 333 24.04 12.91 -23.06
C ALA A 333 25.36 13.53 -23.56
N LEU A 334 25.32 14.75 -24.14
CA LEU A 334 26.47 15.41 -24.76
C LEU A 334 26.71 16.81 -24.21
N ASP A 335 27.94 17.07 -23.78
CA ASP A 335 28.37 18.37 -23.27
C ASP A 335 28.56 19.42 -24.39
N SER A 336 28.63 18.99 -25.65
CA SER A 336 28.77 19.89 -26.80
C SER A 336 28.12 19.37 -28.08
N ILE A 337 27.47 20.28 -28.79
CA ILE A 337 26.97 20.11 -30.15
C ILE A 337 28.00 20.60 -31.17
N THR A 338 28.09 19.89 -32.29
CA THR A 338 29.00 20.21 -33.39
C THR A 338 28.25 20.71 -34.62
N ALA A 339 28.96 21.38 -35.53
CA ALA A 339 28.38 21.77 -36.83
C ALA A 339 27.85 20.58 -37.64
N LYS A 340 28.50 19.40 -37.49
CA LYS A 340 28.03 18.17 -38.12
C LYS A 340 26.70 17.71 -37.54
N ASP A 341 26.51 17.78 -36.23
CA ASP A 341 25.25 17.41 -35.57
C ASP A 341 24.08 18.29 -36.08
N LEU A 342 24.31 19.60 -36.22
CA LEU A 342 23.33 20.54 -36.77
C LEU A 342 23.00 20.28 -38.25
N GLN A 343 24.01 19.90 -39.04
CA GLN A 343 23.82 19.52 -40.45
C GLN A 343 23.00 18.23 -40.59
N LEU A 344 23.18 17.26 -39.68
CA LEU A 344 22.37 16.03 -39.64
C LEU A 344 20.92 16.34 -39.24
N LEU A 345 20.70 17.23 -38.27
CA LEU A 345 19.36 17.70 -37.89
C LEU A 345 18.64 18.39 -39.05
N GLU A 346 19.32 19.25 -39.82
CA GLU A 346 18.72 19.95 -40.96
C GLU A 346 18.17 18.97 -42.02
N GLN A 347 18.85 17.84 -42.25
CA GLN A 347 18.40 16.79 -43.14
C GLN A 347 17.17 16.02 -42.62
N LEU A 348 16.90 16.10 -41.31
CA LEU A 348 15.72 15.54 -40.65
C LEU A 348 14.64 16.60 -40.38
N SER A 349 14.69 17.77 -41.03
CA SER A 349 13.81 18.92 -40.80
C SER A 349 12.30 18.66 -40.93
N LYS A 350 11.90 17.57 -41.62
CA LYS A 350 10.49 17.17 -41.74
C LYS A 350 10.06 16.20 -40.64
N GLN A 351 10.99 15.45 -40.06
CA GLN A 351 10.72 14.38 -39.10
C GLN A 351 10.93 14.83 -37.65
N VAL A 352 11.88 15.73 -37.37
CA VAL A 352 12.12 16.22 -36.01
C VAL A 352 11.01 17.18 -35.62
N ILE A 353 10.23 16.82 -34.60
CA ILE A 353 9.19 17.70 -34.03
C ILE A 353 9.51 18.12 -32.61
N TRP A 354 10.20 17.28 -31.84
CA TRP A 354 10.65 17.60 -30.49
C TRP A 354 12.17 17.56 -30.44
N LEU A 355 12.76 18.65 -30.00
CA LEU A 355 14.20 18.80 -29.94
C LEU A 355 14.62 19.30 -28.57
N LYS A 356 15.52 18.56 -27.93
CA LYS A 356 16.12 18.94 -26.65
C LYS A 356 17.63 19.09 -26.80
N ILE A 357 18.12 20.31 -26.63
CA ILE A 357 19.55 20.69 -26.65
C ILE A 357 19.89 21.59 -25.46
N GLY A 358 19.32 21.28 -24.28
CA GLY A 358 19.69 21.94 -23.04
C GLY A 358 21.09 21.55 -22.56
N ASP A 359 21.63 22.34 -21.62
CA ASP A 359 22.96 22.12 -21.01
C ASP A 359 24.09 21.99 -22.06
N SER A 360 24.07 22.80 -23.11
CA SER A 360 24.99 22.70 -24.26
C SER A 360 25.62 24.04 -24.67
N ASN A 361 26.60 24.00 -25.59
CA ASN A 361 27.23 25.18 -26.21
C ASN A 361 26.39 25.81 -27.35
N LEU A 362 25.07 25.63 -27.36
CA LEU A 362 24.17 26.31 -28.29
C LEU A 362 24.20 27.83 -28.03
N ASP A 363 24.33 28.63 -29.10
CA ASP A 363 24.44 30.08 -29.11
C ASP A 363 23.62 30.69 -30.26
N ASP A 364 23.54 32.01 -30.34
CA ASP A 364 22.74 32.71 -31.38
C ASP A 364 23.19 32.39 -32.82
N ASN A 365 24.46 32.05 -33.02
CA ASN A 365 24.99 31.74 -34.35
C ASN A 365 24.54 30.37 -34.83
N ASN A 366 24.64 29.37 -33.95
CA ASN A 366 24.32 28.00 -34.26
C ASN A 366 22.81 27.69 -34.17
N LEU A 367 22.05 28.48 -33.41
CA LEU A 367 20.58 28.44 -33.36
C LEU A 367 19.92 28.66 -34.73
N LYS A 368 20.56 29.41 -35.64
CA LYS A 368 20.07 29.61 -37.02
C LYS A 368 19.86 28.30 -37.78
N SER A 369 20.60 27.25 -37.43
CA SER A 369 20.42 25.91 -38.01
C SER A 369 19.14 25.23 -37.51
N ILE A 370 18.73 25.53 -36.27
CA ILE A 370 17.51 24.98 -35.65
C ILE A 370 16.24 25.60 -36.25
N VAL A 371 16.30 26.87 -36.64
CA VAL A 371 15.19 27.56 -37.33
C VAL A 371 14.82 26.90 -38.67
N LYS A 372 15.69 26.07 -39.24
CA LYS A 372 15.39 25.31 -40.47
C LYS A 372 14.54 24.07 -40.23
N LEU A 373 14.28 23.68 -38.98
CA LEU A 373 13.46 22.51 -38.63
C LEU A 373 11.96 22.85 -38.75
N SER A 374 11.46 22.90 -39.98
CA SER A 374 10.09 23.34 -40.33
C SER A 374 8.94 22.62 -39.61
N SER A 375 9.19 21.45 -39.03
CA SER A 375 8.17 20.66 -38.31
C SER A 375 8.30 20.72 -36.79
N LEU A 376 9.24 21.51 -36.27
CA LEU A 376 9.49 21.62 -34.83
C LEU A 376 8.28 22.22 -34.11
N THR A 377 7.78 21.51 -33.10
CA THR A 377 6.67 21.93 -32.23
C THR A 377 7.10 22.12 -30.79
N ARG A 378 8.23 21.52 -30.38
CA ARG A 378 8.81 21.71 -29.05
C ARG A 378 10.33 21.83 -29.13
N LEU A 379 10.84 22.87 -28.50
CA LEU A 379 12.27 23.14 -28.37
C LEU A 379 12.61 23.37 -26.91
N SER A 380 13.55 22.60 -26.39
CA SER A 380 14.11 22.75 -25.04
C SER A 380 15.59 23.10 -25.15
N ILE A 381 15.95 24.33 -24.80
CA ILE A 381 17.31 24.90 -24.91
C ILE A 381 17.74 25.54 -23.58
N GLU A 382 17.27 24.99 -22.46
CA GLU A 382 17.61 25.46 -21.13
C GLU A 382 19.13 25.45 -20.89
N LYS A 383 19.64 26.48 -20.20
CA LYS A 383 21.07 26.62 -19.85
C LYS A 383 22.01 26.56 -21.07
N THR A 384 21.67 27.30 -22.11
CA THR A 384 22.51 27.53 -23.29
C THR A 384 23.01 28.97 -23.33
N ALA A 385 23.88 29.32 -24.28
CA ALA A 385 24.38 30.69 -24.49
C ALA A 385 23.48 31.51 -25.45
N VAL A 386 22.27 31.03 -25.74
CA VAL A 386 21.28 31.73 -26.57
C VAL A 386 20.77 32.97 -25.83
N SER A 387 20.85 34.12 -26.47
CA SER A 387 20.37 35.40 -25.95
C SER A 387 18.91 35.68 -26.37
N ASP A 388 18.32 36.74 -25.83
CA ASP A 388 16.99 37.23 -26.24
C ASP A 388 16.93 37.54 -27.75
N ALA A 389 18.05 37.99 -28.34
CA ALA A 389 18.16 38.23 -29.78
C ALA A 389 18.13 36.91 -30.56
N GLY A 390 18.71 35.84 -30.01
CA GLY A 390 18.60 34.48 -30.56
C GLY A 390 17.18 33.93 -30.45
N ILE A 391 16.50 34.11 -29.31
CA ILE A 391 15.11 33.68 -29.13
C ILE A 391 14.19 34.34 -30.18
N ALA A 392 14.42 35.61 -30.52
CA ALA A 392 13.65 36.29 -31.56
C ALA A 392 13.74 35.63 -32.94
N LEU A 393 14.81 34.87 -33.23
CA LEU A 393 14.96 34.10 -34.48
C LEU A 393 13.99 32.90 -34.55
N LEU A 394 13.51 32.41 -33.41
CA LEU A 394 12.59 31.27 -33.32
C LEU A 394 11.18 31.61 -33.83
N ASN A 395 10.82 32.90 -33.91
CA ASN A 395 9.56 33.34 -34.51
C ASN A 395 9.39 32.91 -35.99
N GLY A 396 10.48 32.49 -36.65
CA GLY A 396 10.45 31.92 -37.99
C GLY A 396 9.92 30.48 -38.06
N LEU A 397 9.71 29.80 -36.93
CA LEU A 397 9.18 28.44 -36.87
C LEU A 397 7.65 28.49 -36.67
N PRO A 398 6.85 28.09 -37.67
CA PRO A 398 5.40 28.35 -37.66
C PRO A 398 4.60 27.46 -36.70
N LYS A 399 5.24 26.50 -36.03
CA LYS A 399 4.59 25.47 -35.19
C LYS A 399 5.19 25.34 -33.79
N LEU A 400 6.23 26.12 -33.51
CA LEU A 400 6.90 26.21 -32.22
C LEU A 400 6.23 27.31 -31.40
#